data_AF-A0A938LQY1-F1
#
_entry.id   AF-A0A938LQY1-F1
#
_cell.length_a   1.000
_cell.length_b   1.000
_cell.length_c   1.000
_cell.angle_alpha   90.00
_cell.angle_beta   90.00
_cell.angle_gamma   90.00
#
_symmetry.space_group_name_H-M   'P 1'
#
loop_
_entity.id
_entity.type
_entity.pdbx_description
1 polymer ?
#
loop_
_entity_poly.entity_id
_entity_poly.type
_entity_poly.pdbx_seq_one_letter_code
_entity_poly.pdbx_strand_id
1 'polypeptide(L)'
;MNVYEVIPRVSPEAIVVYCCDPRFQTAFGPFVESELGLKKGQYVPLVVAGGAGVLANPDRLPNEFEFLKNRFELFHEHFASIRRLVLINHEDCVYYKTLAGKIPALEEYAAEPCHWPREDLTRIAQTFDRLLSHLGWGVELYYAGFTNGDRSQVAFDRIRV
;
A
#
# COMPACT_ATOMS: atom_id res chain seq x y z
N MET A 1 13.19 24.66 -24.19
CA MET A 1 13.38 23.84 -22.97
C MET A 1 12.25 24.20 -22.02
N ASN A 2 11.44 23.24 -21.61
CA ASN A 2 10.37 23.49 -20.65
C ASN A 2 10.97 23.47 -19.24
N VAL A 3 10.57 24.42 -18.40
CA VAL A 3 10.96 24.51 -16.99
C VAL A 3 9.76 24.08 -16.16
N TYR A 4 9.98 23.21 -15.17
CA TYR A 4 8.94 22.70 -14.27
C TYR A 4 9.29 23.06 -12.83
N GLU A 5 8.28 23.39 -12.03
CA GLU A 5 8.46 23.73 -10.63
C GLU A 5 8.77 22.49 -9.77
N VAL A 6 9.58 22.68 -8.73
CA VAL A 6 9.91 21.67 -7.73
C VAL A 6 9.75 22.25 -6.34
N ILE A 7 9.58 21.38 -5.34
CA ILE A 7 9.50 21.79 -3.94
C ILE A 7 10.93 21.85 -3.38
N PRO A 8 11.46 23.03 -3.02
CA PRO A 8 12.89 23.19 -2.68
C PRO A 8 13.25 22.63 -1.30
N ARG A 9 12.27 22.47 -0.40
CA ARG A 9 12.43 21.86 0.93
C ARG A 9 11.24 20.98 1.21
N VAL A 10 11.48 19.70 1.44
CA VAL A 10 10.44 18.71 1.70
C VAL A 10 10.40 18.34 3.17
N SER A 11 9.20 18.12 3.70
CA SER A 11 8.97 17.57 5.03
C SER A 11 7.71 16.70 4.95
N PRO A 12 7.82 15.50 4.35
CA PRO A 12 6.68 14.63 4.20
C PRO A 12 6.16 14.17 5.57
N GLU A 13 4.85 14.10 5.70
CA GLU A 13 4.15 13.73 6.93
C GLU A 13 3.68 12.27 6.89
N ALA A 14 3.61 11.71 5.67
CA ALA A 14 3.09 10.37 5.42
C ALA A 14 3.85 9.64 4.30
N ILE A 15 3.74 8.31 4.32
CA ILE A 15 4.02 7.44 3.17
C ILE A 15 2.69 6.88 2.70
N VAL A 16 2.43 6.90 1.39
CA VAL A 16 1.22 6.31 0.81
C VAL A 16 1.61 5.24 -0.18
N VAL A 17 1.29 3.98 0.14
CA VAL A 17 1.58 2.81 -0.68
C VAL A 17 0.32 2.39 -1.42
N TYR A 18 0.39 2.30 -2.75
CA TYR A 18 -0.72 1.88 -3.59
C TYR A 18 -0.23 1.20 -4.87
N CYS A 19 -1.16 0.53 -5.54
CA CYS A 19 -0.82 -0.23 -6.75
C CYS A 19 -0.52 0.68 -7.95
N CYS A 20 0.34 0.23 -8.86
CA CYS A 20 0.57 0.87 -10.16
C CYS A 20 -0.56 0.64 -11.19
N ASP A 21 -1.68 -0.01 -10.79
CA ASP A 21 -2.80 -0.29 -11.68
C ASP A 21 -3.38 1.00 -12.29
N PRO A 22 -3.38 1.16 -13.62
CA PRO A 22 -3.82 2.38 -14.29
C PRO A 22 -5.30 2.70 -14.04
N ARG A 23 -6.13 1.68 -13.76
CA ARG A 23 -7.58 1.84 -13.53
C ARG A 23 -7.90 2.68 -12.30
N PHE A 24 -6.98 2.71 -11.32
CA PHE A 24 -7.19 3.39 -10.05
C PHE A 24 -6.42 4.72 -9.91
N GLN A 25 -5.51 5.06 -10.84
CA GLN A 25 -4.62 6.23 -10.68
C GLN A 25 -5.38 7.56 -10.64
N THR A 26 -6.48 7.67 -11.40
CA THR A 26 -7.34 8.86 -11.40
C THR A 26 -8.08 9.04 -10.07
N ALA A 27 -8.23 7.98 -9.27
CA ALA A 27 -8.91 8.01 -7.98
C ALA A 27 -7.94 8.21 -6.80
N PHE A 28 -6.73 7.63 -6.86
CA PHE A 28 -5.76 7.73 -5.75
C PHE A 28 -5.34 9.17 -5.44
N GLY A 29 -5.05 9.99 -6.46
CA GLY A 29 -4.66 11.39 -6.24
C GLY A 29 -5.72 12.19 -5.49
N PRO A 30 -6.97 12.27 -6.01
CA PRO A 30 -8.07 12.95 -5.34
C PRO A 30 -8.37 12.42 -3.94
N PHE A 31 -8.29 11.10 -3.73
CA PHE A 31 -8.46 10.49 -2.42
C PHE A 31 -7.39 10.96 -1.43
N VAL A 32 -6.11 10.91 -1.81
CA VAL A 32 -5.00 11.34 -0.95
C VAL A 32 -5.09 12.83 -0.61
N GLU A 33 -5.44 13.66 -1.59
CA GLU A 33 -5.54 15.11 -1.35
C GLU A 33 -6.77 15.49 -0.53
N SER A 34 -7.95 14.97 -0.89
CA SER A 34 -9.23 15.42 -0.35
C SER A 34 -9.61 14.72 0.95
N GLU A 35 -9.38 13.39 1.03
CA GLU A 35 -9.81 12.57 2.17
C GLU A 35 -8.68 12.41 3.20
N LEU A 36 -7.43 12.25 2.75
CA LEU A 36 -6.29 12.13 3.67
C LEU A 36 -5.67 13.49 4.06
N GLY A 37 -6.05 14.55 3.35
CA GLY A 37 -5.56 15.92 3.57
C GLY A 37 -4.10 16.13 3.17
N LEU A 38 -3.55 15.30 2.28
CA LEU A 38 -2.13 15.30 1.92
C LEU A 38 -1.94 15.89 0.52
N LYS A 39 -1.38 17.10 0.43
CA LYS A 39 -1.05 17.71 -0.87
C LYS A 39 0.21 17.10 -1.45
N LYS A 40 0.43 17.32 -2.76
CA LYS A 40 1.68 16.95 -3.43
C LYS A 40 2.89 17.50 -2.67
N GLY A 41 3.83 16.62 -2.33
CA GLY A 41 5.03 16.96 -1.55
C GLY A 41 4.90 16.83 -0.03
N GLN A 42 3.68 16.67 0.50
CA GLN A 42 3.45 16.37 1.93
C GLN A 42 3.47 14.86 2.22
N TYR A 43 3.64 14.02 1.22
CA TYR A 43 3.76 12.58 1.38
C TYR A 43 4.72 11.98 0.37
N VAL A 44 5.24 10.79 0.69
CA VAL A 44 6.05 9.97 -0.21
C VAL A 44 5.14 8.92 -0.87
N PRO A 45 4.87 9.01 -2.20
CA PRO A 45 4.15 7.97 -2.91
C PRO A 45 5.05 6.77 -3.15
N LEU A 46 4.59 5.57 -2.80
CA LEU A 46 5.23 4.31 -3.15
C LEU A 46 4.29 3.50 -4.04
N VAL A 47 4.51 3.61 -5.36
CA VAL A 47 3.64 3.02 -6.38
C VAL A 47 4.26 1.71 -6.86
N VAL A 48 3.71 0.57 -6.41
CA VAL A 48 4.30 -0.76 -6.64
C VAL A 48 3.23 -1.76 -7.04
N ALA A 49 3.55 -2.75 -7.89
CA ALA A 49 2.59 -3.78 -8.25
C ALA A 49 2.12 -4.54 -6.99
N GLY A 50 0.80 -4.70 -6.82
CA GLY A 50 0.21 -5.31 -5.63
C GLY A 50 0.03 -4.38 -4.43
N GLY A 51 0.51 -3.13 -4.50
CA GLY A 51 0.40 -2.16 -3.41
C GLY A 51 1.01 -2.69 -2.11
N ALA A 52 0.24 -2.62 -1.03
CA ALA A 52 0.68 -3.07 0.29
C ALA A 52 0.59 -4.59 0.49
N GLY A 53 -0.02 -5.31 -0.44
CA GLY A 53 -0.39 -6.71 -0.27
C GLY A 53 0.73 -7.67 0.09
N VAL A 54 1.95 -7.42 -0.38
CA VAL A 54 3.11 -8.24 -0.07
C VAL A 54 3.49 -8.20 1.42
N LEU A 55 3.07 -7.17 2.15
CA LEU A 55 3.28 -7.05 3.60
C LEU A 55 2.44 -8.06 4.40
N ALA A 56 1.38 -8.63 3.82
CA ALA A 56 0.52 -9.58 4.51
C ALA A 56 1.18 -10.97 4.69
N ASN A 57 2.21 -11.28 3.89
CA ASN A 57 2.76 -12.63 3.78
C ASN A 57 4.30 -12.64 3.80
N PRO A 58 4.95 -12.12 4.87
CA PRO A 58 6.41 -12.02 4.95
C PRO A 58 7.13 -13.36 4.73
N ASP A 59 6.56 -14.47 5.23
CA ASP A 59 7.18 -15.79 5.12
C ASP A 59 7.04 -16.40 3.71
N ARG A 60 6.00 -16.01 2.96
CA ARG A 60 5.74 -16.51 1.59
C ARG A 60 6.38 -15.64 0.52
N LEU A 61 6.56 -14.35 0.80
CA LEU A 61 7.09 -13.33 -0.10
C LEU A 61 8.23 -12.55 0.57
N PRO A 62 9.30 -13.22 1.03
CA PRO A 62 10.33 -12.60 1.85
C PRO A 62 11.08 -11.49 1.12
N ASN A 63 11.34 -11.65 -0.19
CA ASN A 63 12.06 -10.65 -0.97
C ASN A 63 11.23 -9.38 -1.16
N GLU A 64 9.94 -9.53 -1.43
CA GLU A 64 9.00 -8.42 -1.60
C GLU A 64 8.70 -7.71 -0.28
N PHE A 65 8.62 -8.47 0.82
CA PHE A 65 8.52 -7.93 2.16
C PHE A 65 9.77 -7.13 2.54
N GLU A 66 10.96 -7.72 2.42
CA GLU A 66 12.24 -7.05 2.69
C GLU A 66 12.43 -5.84 1.78
N PHE A 67 11.97 -5.92 0.54
CA PHE A 67 11.87 -4.76 -0.33
C PHE A 67 11.08 -3.67 0.41
N LEU A 68 9.78 -3.81 0.72
CA LEU A 68 9.04 -2.71 1.35
C LEU A 68 9.60 -2.27 2.71
N LYS A 69 9.99 -3.21 3.58
CA LYS A 69 10.59 -2.94 4.89
C LYS A 69 11.81 -2.02 4.78
N ASN A 70 12.78 -2.35 3.93
CA ASN A 70 14.00 -1.55 3.78
C ASN A 70 13.71 -0.12 3.31
N ARG A 71 12.64 0.09 2.52
CA ARG A 71 12.23 1.44 2.11
C ARG A 71 11.59 2.21 3.26
N PHE A 72 10.78 1.55 4.08
CA PHE A 72 10.21 2.17 5.28
C PHE A 72 11.30 2.56 6.27
N GLU A 73 12.26 1.68 6.55
CA GLU A 73 13.41 1.99 7.41
C GLU A 73 14.20 3.19 6.87
N LEU A 74 14.51 3.22 5.57
CA LEU A 74 15.18 4.35 4.93
C LEU A 74 14.39 5.66 5.08
N PHE A 75 13.07 5.64 4.87
CA PHE A 75 12.25 6.84 5.04
C PHE A 75 12.17 7.30 6.50
N HIS A 76 12.15 6.35 7.45
CA HIS A 76 12.19 6.66 8.88
C HIS A 76 13.49 7.37 9.27
N GLU A 77 14.63 6.92 8.74
CA GLU A 77 15.94 7.52 8.99
C GLU A 77 16.08 8.92 8.38
N HIS A 78 15.53 9.14 7.19
CA HIS A 78 15.72 10.40 6.45
C HIS A 78 14.64 11.45 6.66
N PHE A 79 13.44 11.05 7.09
CA PHE A 79 12.30 11.96 7.25
C PHE A 79 11.66 11.82 8.64
N ALA A 80 12.23 12.52 9.62
CA ALA A 80 11.73 12.56 10.99
C ALA A 80 10.30 13.13 11.15
N SER A 81 9.77 13.80 10.12
CA SER A 81 8.41 14.32 10.07
C SER A 81 7.35 13.28 9.72
N ILE A 82 7.72 12.11 9.18
CA ILE A 82 6.77 11.07 8.83
C ILE A 82 6.19 10.44 10.10
N ARG A 83 4.86 10.47 10.19
CA ARG A 83 4.11 9.89 11.31
C ARG A 83 3.02 8.92 10.87
N ARG A 84 2.70 8.88 9.56
CA ARG A 84 1.59 8.10 9.00
C ARG A 84 2.09 7.17 7.91
N LEU A 85 1.63 5.92 7.92
CA LEU A 85 1.79 4.98 6.83
C LEU A 85 0.39 4.58 6.33
N VAL A 86 0.08 4.98 5.11
CA VAL A 86 -1.20 4.70 4.47
C VAL A 86 -1.01 3.59 3.44
N LEU A 87 -1.73 2.49 3.62
CA LEU A 87 -1.61 1.29 2.80
C LEU A 87 -2.94 1.04 2.09
N ILE A 88 -2.91 1.05 0.77
CA ILE A 88 -4.11 0.94 -0.07
C ILE A 88 -4.00 -0.31 -0.93
N ASN A 89 -4.90 -1.27 -0.66
CA ASN A 89 -5.15 -2.39 -1.56
C ASN A 89 -6.38 -2.08 -2.42
N HIS A 90 -6.54 -2.81 -3.54
CA HIS A 90 -7.67 -2.58 -4.43
C HIS A 90 -8.28 -3.87 -4.97
N GLU A 91 -9.53 -3.77 -5.40
CA GLU A 91 -10.28 -4.84 -6.04
C GLU A 91 -9.63 -5.26 -7.37
N ASP A 92 -9.72 -6.55 -7.67
CA ASP A 92 -9.36 -7.10 -8.98
C ASP A 92 -7.89 -6.85 -9.38
N CYS A 93 -6.98 -6.84 -8.39
CA CYS A 93 -5.57 -6.62 -8.61
C CYS A 93 -4.89 -7.78 -9.37
N VAL A 94 -4.30 -7.49 -10.53
CA VAL A 94 -3.63 -8.48 -11.39
C VAL A 94 -2.40 -9.09 -10.72
N TYR A 95 -1.66 -8.30 -9.93
CA TYR A 95 -0.48 -8.79 -9.22
C TYR A 95 -0.86 -9.88 -8.21
N TYR A 96 -1.93 -9.66 -7.45
CA TYR A 96 -2.52 -10.65 -6.55
C TYR A 96 -2.90 -11.95 -7.27
N LYS A 97 -3.56 -11.85 -8.43
CA LYS A 97 -3.88 -13.01 -9.27
C LYS A 97 -2.64 -13.74 -9.77
N THR A 98 -1.55 -13.02 -9.99
CA THR A 98 -0.29 -13.61 -10.46
C THR A 98 0.46 -14.30 -9.33
N LEU A 99 0.45 -13.74 -8.11
CA LEU A 99 1.01 -14.40 -6.93
C LEU A 99 0.31 -15.73 -6.64
N ALA A 100 -1.00 -15.80 -6.88
CA ALA A 100 -1.78 -17.03 -6.80
C ALA A 100 -1.20 -18.20 -7.59
N GLY A 101 -0.79 -17.93 -8.83
CA GLY A 101 -0.28 -18.95 -9.73
C GLY A 101 1.20 -19.27 -9.55
N LYS A 102 1.94 -18.49 -8.74
CA LYS A 102 3.40 -18.59 -8.60
C LYS A 102 3.87 -19.19 -7.29
N ILE A 103 3.01 -19.35 -6.30
CA ILE A 103 3.34 -20.07 -5.07
C ILE A 103 2.94 -21.53 -5.30
N PRO A 104 3.90 -22.45 -5.60
CA PRO A 104 3.56 -23.86 -5.70
C PRO A 104 2.98 -24.27 -4.36
N ALA A 105 1.89 -25.03 -4.39
CA ALA A 105 1.33 -25.64 -3.19
C ALA A 105 2.43 -26.46 -2.49
N LEU A 106 2.99 -25.92 -1.40
CA LEU A 106 3.27 -26.78 -0.25
C LEU A 106 1.89 -27.29 0.16
N GLU A 107 1.57 -28.54 -0.19
CA GLU A 107 0.24 -29.14 -0.07
C GLU A 107 -0.35 -29.05 1.37
N GLU A 108 0.49 -28.79 2.38
CA GLU A 108 0.07 -28.54 3.77
C GLU A 108 -0.36 -27.09 4.09
N TYR A 109 -0.03 -26.11 3.24
CA TYR A 109 -0.29 -24.67 3.46
C TYR A 109 -1.23 -24.04 2.42
N ALA A 110 -1.84 -24.86 1.56
CA ALA A 110 -2.76 -24.44 0.50
C ALA A 110 -4.14 -23.97 1.01
N ALA A 111 -4.36 -23.91 2.32
CA ALA A 111 -5.69 -23.66 2.89
C ALA A 111 -6.16 -22.20 2.79
N GLU A 112 -5.27 -21.22 2.66
CA GLU A 112 -5.71 -19.81 2.53
C GLU A 112 -5.07 -19.11 1.32
N PRO A 113 -5.87 -18.85 0.28
CA PRO A 113 -5.38 -18.14 -0.89
C PRO A 113 -4.92 -16.72 -0.52
N CYS A 114 -3.72 -16.35 -0.95
CA CYS A 114 -3.20 -14.97 -0.94
C CYS A 114 -3.97 -14.12 -1.99
N HIS A 115 -5.30 -14.15 -1.98
CA HIS A 115 -6.17 -13.66 -3.08
C HIS A 115 -7.26 -12.72 -2.59
N TRP A 116 -7.10 -12.25 -1.36
CA TRP A 116 -8.11 -11.50 -0.66
C TRP A 116 -7.51 -10.13 -0.31
N PRO A 117 -7.35 -9.21 -1.28
CA PRO A 117 -6.67 -7.94 -1.04
C PRO A 117 -7.30 -7.12 0.08
N ARG A 118 -8.58 -7.34 0.39
CA ARG A 118 -9.26 -6.68 1.51
C ARG A 118 -8.88 -7.32 2.85
N GLU A 119 -8.95 -8.64 2.92
CA GLU A 119 -8.68 -9.43 4.12
C GLU A 119 -7.20 -9.36 4.52
N ASP A 120 -6.31 -9.32 3.54
CA ASP A 120 -4.87 -9.15 3.75
C ASP A 120 -4.54 -7.85 4.49
N LEU A 121 -5.37 -6.80 4.39
CA LEU A 121 -5.15 -5.57 5.18
C LEU A 121 -5.14 -5.87 6.69
N THR A 122 -5.95 -6.81 7.16
CA THR A 122 -5.93 -7.23 8.58
C THR A 122 -4.63 -7.93 8.94
N ARG A 123 -4.12 -8.79 8.06
CA ARG A 123 -2.82 -9.46 8.26
C ARG A 123 -1.63 -8.50 8.17
N ILE A 124 -1.76 -7.44 7.36
CA ILE A 124 -0.77 -6.37 7.28
C ILE A 124 -0.66 -5.67 8.63
N ALA A 125 -1.78 -5.35 9.28
CA ALA A 125 -1.75 -4.76 10.62
C ALA A 125 -0.96 -5.62 11.61
N GLN A 126 -1.29 -6.92 11.68
CA GLN A 126 -0.60 -7.88 12.55
C GLN A 126 0.90 -7.99 12.23
N THR A 127 1.23 -7.99 10.94
CA THR A 127 2.63 -8.03 10.51
C THR A 127 3.36 -6.76 10.92
N PHE A 128 2.71 -5.60 10.82
CA PHE A 128 3.29 -4.33 11.21
C PHE A 128 3.53 -4.28 12.71
N ASP A 129 2.55 -4.68 13.53
CA ASP A 129 2.70 -4.75 14.98
C ASP A 129 3.87 -5.65 15.40
N ARG A 130 4.01 -6.80 14.73
CA ARG A 130 5.05 -7.79 15.03
C ARG A 130 6.44 -7.37 14.57
N LEU A 131 6.58 -6.83 13.36
CA LEU A 131 7.88 -6.69 12.69
C LEU A 131 8.31 -5.24 12.48
N LEU A 132 7.38 -4.29 12.43
CA LEU A 132 7.62 -2.91 12.00
C LEU A 132 7.16 -1.85 13.02
N SER A 133 6.67 -2.27 14.20
CA SER A 133 6.19 -1.37 15.26
C SER A 133 7.27 -0.42 15.80
N HIS A 134 8.55 -0.79 15.67
CA HIS A 134 9.70 0.05 16.01
C HIS A 134 9.75 1.36 15.20
N LEU A 135 9.09 1.44 14.04
CA LEU A 135 8.99 2.67 13.24
C LEU A 135 8.09 3.73 13.88
N GLY A 136 7.21 3.34 14.81
CA GLY A 136 6.39 4.27 15.59
C GLY A 136 5.37 5.08 14.78
N TRP A 137 5.01 4.62 13.58
CA TRP A 137 4.05 5.29 12.69
C TRP A 137 2.62 4.80 12.93
N GLY A 138 1.65 5.70 12.75
CA GLY A 138 0.24 5.33 12.67
C GLY A 138 -0.04 4.66 11.31
N VAL A 139 -0.52 3.42 11.34
CA VAL A 139 -0.88 2.66 10.15
C VAL A 139 -2.36 2.88 9.82
N GLU A 140 -2.64 3.28 8.58
CA GLU A 140 -4.00 3.41 8.05
C GLU A 140 -4.17 2.48 6.85
N LEU A 141 -5.26 1.72 6.87
CA LEU A 141 -5.54 0.68 5.88
C LEU A 141 -6.78 1.05 5.08
N TYR A 142 -6.67 1.04 3.76
CA TYR A 142 -7.78 1.34 2.86
C TYR A 142 -7.93 0.27 1.78
N TYR A 143 -9.18 0.00 1.42
CA TYR A 143 -9.53 -0.84 0.30
C TYR A 143 -10.26 -0.03 -0.77
N ALA A 144 -9.72 -0.01 -1.99
CA ALA A 144 -10.34 0.63 -3.14
C ALA A 144 -11.18 -0.38 -3.93
N GLY A 145 -12.50 -0.23 -3.93
CA GLY A 145 -13.44 -1.13 -4.60
C GLY A 145 -14.26 -0.42 -5.69
N PHE A 146 -14.61 -1.13 -6.76
CA PHE A 146 -15.52 -0.60 -7.77
C PHE A 146 -16.94 -0.49 -7.20
N THR A 147 -17.64 0.58 -7.53
CA THR A 147 -19.00 0.85 -7.00
C THR A 147 -20.11 0.62 -8.02
N ASN A 148 -19.74 0.42 -9.29
CA ASN A 148 -20.67 0.25 -10.39
C ASN A 148 -20.24 -0.90 -11.33
N GLY A 149 -21.21 -1.45 -12.07
CA GLY A 149 -21.01 -2.65 -12.89
C GLY A 149 -20.08 -2.47 -14.09
N ASP A 150 -19.97 -1.25 -14.61
CA ASP A 150 -19.03 -0.86 -15.67
C ASP A 150 -17.63 -0.49 -15.13
N ARG A 151 -17.44 -0.51 -13.79
CA ARG A 151 -16.16 -0.29 -13.11
C ARG A 151 -15.51 1.06 -13.42
N SER A 152 -16.33 2.09 -13.62
CA SER A 152 -15.88 3.46 -13.88
C SER A 152 -15.75 4.32 -12.62
N GLN A 153 -16.25 3.82 -11.48
CA GLN A 153 -16.23 4.52 -10.19
C GLN A 153 -15.63 3.65 -9.09
N VAL A 154 -14.83 4.26 -8.23
CA VAL A 154 -14.14 3.60 -7.10
C VAL A 154 -14.49 4.31 -5.79
N ALA A 155 -14.76 3.54 -4.74
CA ALA A 155 -14.85 4.02 -3.37
C ALA A 155 -13.71 3.45 -2.53
N PHE A 156 -13.34 4.18 -1.47
CA PHE A 156 -12.29 3.80 -0.54
C PHE A 156 -12.89 3.50 0.83
N ASP A 157 -12.77 2.24 1.25
CA ASP A 157 -13.20 1.81 2.58
C ASP A 157 -12.02 1.80 3.52
N ARG A 158 -12.15 2.50 4.66
CA ARG A 158 -11.17 2.37 5.75
C ARG A 158 -11.40 1.07 6.49
N ILE A 159 -10.36 0.25 6.59
CA ILE A 159 -10.38 -0.98 7.38
C ILE A 159 -9.99 -0.64 8.82
N ARG A 160 -10.81 -1.09 9.77
CA ARG A 160 -10.54 -0.96 11.21
C ARG A 160 -10.08 -2.33 11.71
N VAL A 161 -8.92 -2.34 12.36
CA VAL A 161 -8.28 -3.52 12.96
C VAL A 161 -8.13 -3.32 14.46
#